data_AF-A0A436RS92-F1
#
_entry.id   AF-A0A436RS92-F1
#
_cell.length_a   1.000
_cell.length_b   1.000
_cell.length_c   1.000
_cell.angle_alpha   90.00
_cell.angle_beta   90.00
_cell.angle_gamma   90.00
#
_symmetry.space_group_name_H-M   'P 1'
#
loop_
_entity.id
_entity.type
_entity.pdbx_description
1 polymer ?
#
loop_
_entity_poly.entity_id
_entity_poly.type
_entity_poly.pdbx_seq_one_letter_code
_entity_poly.pdbx_strand_id
1 'polypeptide(L)'
;AWLMRDAQIEARVQFGVLGTVARHHWIELTANVVAPDQLTRGSDPDSHFGKLERLAAKAVELVRSNAEPTEPPPAPRHARAADGRDNDRTSFWNGYFAIEDPWNYGSSYEQEKYERQLEILPAGHIDRALELACAEGHFTRQLSPRVGHLTATDISAIAIERARERCSDQSNVEFGVLDFDADTLPGGMDLIFCSEVLYYLDDLDELRRIAKKIVEALAPGGSFVTAHAFVLRDDPKRTGFDWNTFGAQAISETLSATEGLVLEHSIQTELYRIDRFRRLSPGEVATEPRIDHLPVRARVEIGVARKVVWGGARALRRDVARSERRPHIPVLMYHSVADDGPAGLARFRLTPAAFASQMAWLRANGFHAIGSEQLEQSIANRQPFVGRPVLITFDDGFQNFADHAWPILRANDLTAEVFLVTDLVGESARWDADSGPPTPLMDAATVRSLASEGALFGSHLATHRAIDGLSSSDLAAELLRSRMFVERWTGRTTTAFAAPYSVTDRRLGRLARECGYRIGFGGKHGPAHLDCDPIDLPRIEIRGDRSLDDFVAVLEAALE
;
A
#
# COMPACT_ATOMS: atom_id res chain seq x y z
N ALA A 1 -19.99 18.23 -48.51
CA ALA A 1 -18.53 18.12 -48.35
C ALA A 1 -17.89 17.73 -49.67
N TRP A 2 -16.59 17.97 -49.81
CA TRP A 2 -15.81 17.56 -50.97
C TRP A 2 -14.94 16.37 -50.57
N LEU A 3 -14.99 15.28 -51.33
CA LEU A 3 -14.06 14.18 -51.19
C LEU A 3 -12.81 14.54 -52.01
N MET A 4 -11.66 14.69 -51.34
CA MET A 4 -10.41 15.01 -52.00
C MET A 4 -9.44 13.84 -51.95
N ARG A 5 -8.77 13.57 -53.08
CA ARG A 5 -7.66 12.64 -53.20
C ARG A 5 -6.53 13.34 -53.94
N ASP A 6 -5.30 13.25 -53.42
CA ASP A 6 -4.10 13.86 -54.02
C ASP A 6 -4.28 15.36 -54.37
N ALA A 7 -4.94 16.09 -53.47
CA ALA A 7 -5.30 17.51 -53.62
C ALA A 7 -6.21 17.86 -54.81
N GLN A 8 -6.86 16.86 -55.42
CA GLN A 8 -7.91 17.04 -56.43
C GLN A 8 -9.28 16.68 -55.87
N ILE A 9 -10.31 17.41 -56.31
CA ILE A 9 -11.70 17.15 -55.93
C ILE A 9 -12.23 16.01 -56.81
N GLU A 10 -12.45 14.84 -56.20
CA GLU A 10 -12.94 13.66 -56.91
C GLU A 10 -14.48 13.62 -56.92
N ALA A 11 -15.13 14.09 -55.85
CA ALA A 11 -16.59 14.12 -55.80
C ALA A 11 -17.14 15.24 -54.91
N ARG A 12 -18.28 15.80 -55.32
CA ARG A 12 -19.08 16.73 -54.49
C ARG A 12 -20.22 15.97 -53.83
N VAL A 13 -20.18 15.86 -52.51
CA VAL A 13 -21.20 15.16 -51.72
C VAL A 13 -22.11 16.20 -51.05
N GLN A 14 -23.40 16.18 -51.37
CA GLN A 14 -24.41 17.02 -50.72
C GLN A 14 -25.09 16.19 -49.63
N PHE A 15 -24.98 16.62 -48.37
CA PHE A 15 -25.70 16.00 -47.27
C PHE A 15 -27.06 16.67 -47.14
N GLY A 16 -28.14 15.88 -47.17
CA GLY A 16 -29.48 16.34 -46.80
C GLY A 16 -29.49 16.73 -45.33
N VAL A 17 -29.98 17.93 -45.03
CA VAL A 17 -30.02 18.49 -43.68
C VAL A 17 -30.97 17.67 -42.82
N LEU A 18 -30.42 16.92 -41.83
CA LEU A 18 -30.98 16.59 -40.50
C LEU A 18 -30.16 15.43 -39.87
N GLY A 19 -28.96 15.72 -39.31
CA GLY A 19 -28.21 14.75 -38.48
C GLY A 19 -26.69 14.93 -38.45
N THR A 20 -26.05 14.43 -37.37
CA THR A 20 -24.59 14.47 -37.14
C THR A 20 -23.88 13.37 -37.94
N VAL A 21 -22.90 13.73 -38.78
CA VAL A 21 -22.12 12.77 -39.58
C VAL A 21 -21.04 12.10 -38.71
N ALA A 22 -21.26 10.85 -38.32
CA ALA A 22 -20.28 10.02 -37.60
C ALA A 22 -19.27 9.27 -38.53
N ARG A 23 -18.20 8.72 -37.94
CA ARG A 23 -17.12 7.99 -38.64
C ARG A 23 -17.63 6.81 -39.50
N HIS A 24 -18.70 6.13 -39.10
CA HIS A 24 -19.25 5.01 -39.87
C HIS A 24 -19.88 5.45 -41.20
N HIS A 25 -20.54 6.62 -41.24
CA HIS A 25 -21.08 7.17 -42.49
C HIS A 25 -19.99 7.51 -43.50
N TRP A 26 -18.81 7.90 -43.03
CA TRP A 26 -17.65 8.09 -43.91
C TRP A 26 -17.15 6.76 -44.49
N ILE A 27 -17.11 5.70 -43.68
CA ILE A 27 -16.66 4.36 -44.09
C ILE A 27 -17.60 3.74 -45.13
N GLU A 28 -18.92 3.86 -44.95
CA GLU A 28 -19.91 3.40 -45.95
C GLU A 28 -19.80 4.16 -47.28
N LEU A 29 -19.45 5.45 -47.23
CA LEU A 29 -19.32 6.28 -48.43
C LEU A 29 -18.05 5.92 -49.21
N THR A 30 -16.94 5.60 -48.55
CA THR A 30 -15.72 5.11 -49.22
C THR A 30 -15.89 3.70 -49.79
N ALA A 31 -16.62 2.82 -49.10
CA ALA A 31 -16.85 1.45 -49.55
C ALA A 31 -17.70 1.34 -50.83
N ASN A 32 -18.54 2.34 -51.12
CA ASN A 32 -19.38 2.37 -52.33
C ASN A 32 -18.69 2.97 -53.56
N VAL A 33 -17.52 3.60 -53.40
CA VAL A 33 -16.81 4.32 -54.49
C VAL A 33 -15.45 3.67 -54.79
N VAL A 34 -14.91 2.86 -53.88
CA VAL A 34 -13.61 2.21 -54.00
C VAL A 34 -13.80 0.69 -54.03
N ALA A 35 -13.23 0.02 -55.03
CA ALA A 35 -13.34 -1.43 -55.18
C ALA A 35 -12.69 -2.19 -53.99
N PRO A 36 -13.25 -3.33 -53.52
CA PRO A 36 -12.83 -4.00 -52.29
C PRO A 36 -11.36 -4.44 -52.26
N ASP A 37 -10.78 -4.68 -53.43
CA ASP A 37 -9.39 -5.03 -53.66
C ASP A 37 -8.39 -3.89 -53.39
N GLN A 38 -8.89 -2.65 -53.23
CA GLN A 38 -8.09 -1.47 -52.87
C GLN A 38 -8.22 -1.05 -51.39
N LEU A 39 -8.96 -1.79 -50.56
CA LEU A 39 -9.06 -1.58 -49.10
C LEU A 39 -7.93 -2.26 -48.30
N THR A 40 -6.92 -2.82 -48.98
CA THR A 40 -5.69 -3.26 -48.32
C THR A 40 -4.84 -2.04 -47.97
N ARG A 41 -4.74 -1.71 -46.68
CA ARG A 41 -3.73 -0.78 -46.16
C ARG A 41 -2.34 -1.34 -46.46
N GLY A 42 -1.77 -1.01 -47.61
CA GLY A 42 -0.34 -0.86 -47.72
C GLY A 42 0.02 0.44 -46.99
N SER A 43 0.67 0.36 -45.83
CA SER A 43 1.22 1.55 -45.19
C SER A 43 2.32 2.08 -46.09
N ASP A 44 2.12 3.27 -46.68
CA ASP A 44 3.21 3.99 -47.34
C ASP A 44 4.35 4.13 -46.32
N PRO A 45 5.51 3.48 -46.54
CA PRO A 45 6.59 3.52 -45.58
C PRO A 45 7.09 4.94 -45.38
N ASP A 46 6.99 5.84 -46.35
CA ASP A 46 7.53 7.20 -46.20
C ASP A 46 6.56 8.17 -45.51
N SER A 47 5.32 7.74 -45.27
CA SER A 47 4.34 8.43 -44.44
C SER A 47 4.79 8.55 -42.98
N HIS A 48 4.23 9.52 -42.25
CA HIS A 48 4.48 9.70 -40.81
C HIS A 48 4.20 8.42 -40.01
N PHE A 49 3.06 7.77 -40.25
CA PHE A 49 2.69 6.52 -39.59
C PHE A 49 3.58 5.34 -40.02
N GLY A 50 3.96 5.25 -41.30
CA GLY A 50 4.90 4.22 -41.78
C GLY A 50 6.29 4.34 -41.14
N LYS A 51 6.77 5.57 -40.87
CA LYS A 51 8.01 5.82 -40.11
C LYS A 51 7.87 5.39 -38.66
N LEU A 52 6.77 5.71 -37.99
CA LEU A 52 6.50 5.27 -36.61
C LEU A 52 6.42 3.74 -36.51
N GLU A 53 5.75 3.06 -37.44
CA GLU A 53 5.70 1.60 -37.51
C GLU A 53 7.10 0.97 -37.61
N ARG A 54 7.99 1.55 -38.43
CA ARG A 54 9.40 1.09 -38.51
C ARG A 54 10.17 1.30 -37.21
N LEU A 55 9.99 2.44 -36.55
CA LEU A 55 10.64 2.70 -35.26
C LEU A 55 10.15 1.73 -34.19
N ALA A 56 8.84 1.46 -34.15
CA ALA A 56 8.25 0.47 -33.26
C ALA A 56 8.80 -0.93 -33.55
N ALA A 57 8.87 -1.36 -34.81
CA ALA A 57 9.44 -2.65 -35.19
C ALA A 57 10.92 -2.80 -34.76
N LYS A 58 11.74 -1.75 -34.95
CA LYS A 58 13.13 -1.72 -34.49
C LYS A 58 13.25 -1.80 -32.96
N ALA A 59 12.35 -1.11 -32.25
CA ALA A 59 12.30 -1.21 -30.79
C ALA A 59 11.90 -2.61 -30.33
N VAL A 60 10.95 -3.28 -31.00
CA VAL A 60 10.58 -4.69 -30.73
C VAL A 60 11.80 -5.60 -30.89
N GLU A 61 12.53 -5.43 -31.98
CA GLU A 61 13.72 -6.23 -32.26
C GLU A 61 14.80 -6.03 -31.21
N LEU A 62 15.10 -4.80 -30.82
CA LEU A 62 16.08 -4.47 -29.78
C LEU A 62 15.70 -5.05 -28.41
N VAL A 63 14.42 -4.96 -28.05
CA VAL A 63 13.90 -5.51 -26.80
C VAL A 63 13.96 -7.04 -26.82
N ARG A 64 13.76 -7.68 -27.97
CA ARG A 64 13.92 -9.14 -28.14
C ARG A 64 15.38 -9.59 -28.14
N SER A 65 16.29 -8.82 -28.74
CA SER A 65 17.71 -9.19 -28.81
C SER A 65 18.42 -9.08 -27.46
N ASN A 66 17.93 -8.23 -26.57
CA ASN A 66 18.38 -8.13 -25.17
C ASN A 66 17.72 -9.19 -24.25
N ALA A 67 17.22 -10.28 -24.81
CA ALA A 67 16.53 -11.30 -24.01
C ALA A 67 17.51 -12.21 -23.27
N GLU A 68 17.62 -12.02 -21.96
CA GLU A 68 17.92 -13.10 -21.04
C GLU A 68 16.66 -13.96 -20.79
N PRO A 69 16.81 -15.28 -20.55
CA PRO A 69 15.69 -16.16 -20.24
C PRO A 69 15.03 -15.69 -18.93
N THR A 70 13.73 -15.40 -18.98
CA THR A 70 12.95 -15.01 -17.80
C THR A 70 11.62 -15.74 -17.82
N GLU A 71 11.32 -16.44 -16.73
CA GLU A 71 9.98 -16.94 -16.43
C GLU A 71 9.06 -15.75 -16.13
N PRO A 72 7.78 -15.83 -16.54
CA PRO A 72 6.82 -14.76 -16.27
C PRO A 72 6.61 -14.62 -14.75
N PRO A 73 6.49 -13.39 -14.23
CA PRO A 73 6.18 -13.19 -12.83
C PRO A 73 4.80 -13.80 -12.49
N PRO A 74 4.64 -14.40 -11.31
CA PRO A 74 3.35 -14.90 -10.88
C PRO A 74 2.35 -13.74 -10.81
N ALA A 75 1.14 -13.98 -11.30
CA ALA A 75 0.06 -13.00 -11.25
C ALA A 75 -0.18 -12.55 -9.80
N PRO A 76 -0.40 -11.24 -9.55
CA PRO A 76 -0.71 -10.76 -8.21
C PRO A 76 -1.99 -11.43 -7.70
N ARG A 77 -1.86 -12.21 -6.63
CA ARG A 77 -3.01 -12.71 -5.86
C ARG A 77 -3.56 -11.54 -5.03
N HIS A 78 -4.47 -10.78 -5.62
CA HIS A 78 -5.36 -9.95 -4.83
C HIS A 78 -6.31 -10.87 -4.07
N ALA A 79 -6.06 -11.07 -2.78
CA ALA A 79 -7.12 -11.46 -1.87
C ALA A 79 -8.14 -10.31 -1.89
N ARG A 80 -9.28 -10.53 -2.55
CA ARG A 80 -10.45 -9.67 -2.34
C ARG A 80 -10.79 -9.77 -0.87
N ALA A 81 -10.68 -8.68 -0.12
CA ALA A 81 -11.50 -8.51 1.06
C ALA A 81 -12.95 -8.64 0.58
N ALA A 82 -13.61 -9.72 0.99
CA ALA A 82 -15.00 -9.93 0.68
C ALA A 82 -15.80 -8.89 1.47
N ASP A 83 -16.24 -7.83 0.78
CA ASP A 83 -17.40 -7.06 1.20
C ASP A 83 -18.62 -7.97 1.03
N GLY A 84 -18.88 -8.78 2.04
CA GLY A 84 -20.02 -9.67 2.14
C GLY A 84 -20.36 -9.83 3.61
N ARG A 85 -21.46 -9.20 4.03
CA ARG A 85 -22.12 -9.52 5.30
C ARG A 85 -22.69 -10.93 5.19
N ASP A 86 -21.86 -11.94 5.37
CA ASP A 86 -22.31 -13.26 5.79
C ASP A 86 -22.57 -13.17 7.28
N ASN A 87 -23.83 -13.35 7.69
CA ASN A 87 -24.26 -13.29 9.10
C ASN A 87 -23.78 -14.51 9.93
N ASP A 88 -22.79 -15.26 9.45
CA ASP A 88 -22.21 -16.41 10.14
C ASP A 88 -20.73 -16.14 10.47
N ARG A 89 -20.46 -15.88 11.75
CA ARG A 89 -19.11 -15.64 12.28
C ARG A 89 -18.17 -16.82 12.00
N THR A 90 -18.69 -18.05 12.02
CA THR A 90 -17.89 -19.25 11.74
C THR A 90 -17.33 -19.21 10.33
N SER A 91 -18.18 -18.96 9.33
CA SER A 91 -17.76 -18.85 7.93
C SER A 91 -16.77 -17.69 7.72
N PHE A 92 -16.99 -16.55 8.38
CA PHE A 92 -16.07 -15.41 8.34
C PHE A 92 -14.65 -15.80 8.82
N TRP A 93 -14.54 -16.44 9.98
CA TRP A 93 -13.25 -16.86 10.53
C TRP A 93 -12.59 -17.98 9.74
N ASN A 94 -13.36 -18.96 9.25
CA ASN A 94 -12.85 -20.01 8.36
C ASN A 94 -12.22 -19.42 7.08
N GLY A 95 -12.71 -18.28 6.61
CA GLY A 95 -12.10 -17.55 5.49
C GLY A 95 -10.67 -17.07 5.78
N TYR A 96 -10.40 -16.57 6.99
CA TYR A 96 -9.05 -16.21 7.42
C TYR A 96 -8.14 -17.45 7.51
N PHE A 97 -8.63 -18.53 8.11
CA PHE A 97 -7.88 -19.77 8.27
C PHE A 97 -7.79 -20.63 6.99
N ALA A 98 -8.33 -20.17 5.86
CA ALA A 98 -8.11 -20.80 4.56
C ALA A 98 -6.62 -20.78 4.15
N ILE A 99 -5.84 -19.86 4.72
CA ILE A 99 -4.38 -19.79 4.63
C ILE A 99 -3.80 -20.19 5.99
N GLU A 100 -2.73 -20.97 5.99
CA GLU A 100 -1.98 -21.29 7.22
C GLU A 100 -1.20 -20.07 7.71
N ASP A 101 -1.17 -19.90 9.03
CA ASP A 101 -0.55 -18.76 9.69
C ASP A 101 -0.95 -17.40 9.08
N PRO A 102 -2.26 -17.05 9.06
CA PRO A 102 -2.75 -15.88 8.34
C PRO A 102 -2.26 -14.54 8.90
N TRP A 103 -1.70 -14.52 10.11
CA TRP A 103 -1.15 -13.33 10.76
C TRP A 103 0.36 -13.37 10.98
N ASN A 104 1.07 -14.41 10.50
CA ASN A 104 2.50 -14.60 10.74
C ASN A 104 2.85 -14.60 12.24
N TYR A 105 2.21 -15.47 13.01
CA TYR A 105 2.41 -15.69 14.44
C TYR A 105 3.88 -15.98 14.79
N GLY A 106 4.66 -16.51 13.84
CA GLY A 106 6.10 -16.73 13.99
C GLY A 106 6.97 -15.48 13.90
N SER A 107 6.41 -14.31 13.57
CA SER A 107 7.16 -13.05 13.48
C SER A 107 7.79 -12.65 14.82
N SER A 108 8.89 -11.90 14.75
CA SER A 108 9.59 -11.45 15.96
C SER A 108 8.70 -10.57 16.86
N TYR A 109 7.83 -9.77 16.23
CA TYR A 109 6.84 -8.94 16.90
C TYR A 109 5.80 -9.76 17.69
N GLU A 110 5.21 -10.80 17.08
CA GLU A 110 4.22 -11.65 17.75
C GLU A 110 4.85 -12.50 18.86
N GLN A 111 6.06 -13.02 18.64
CA GLN A 111 6.78 -13.79 19.65
C GLN A 111 7.12 -12.96 20.90
N GLU A 112 7.60 -11.72 20.74
CA GLU A 112 7.81 -10.84 21.91
C GLU A 112 6.50 -10.60 22.66
N LYS A 113 5.40 -10.36 21.95
CA LYS A 113 4.09 -10.14 22.58
C LYS A 113 3.63 -11.37 23.37
N TYR A 114 3.93 -12.59 22.92
CA TYR A 114 3.68 -13.81 23.69
C TYR A 114 4.58 -13.90 24.93
N GLU A 115 5.86 -13.56 24.83
CA GLU A 115 6.76 -13.49 25.99
C GLU A 115 6.21 -12.53 27.07
N ARG A 116 5.75 -11.34 26.67
CA ARG A 116 5.14 -10.36 27.60
C ARG A 116 3.85 -10.87 28.24
N GLN A 117 3.04 -11.62 27.50
CA GLN A 117 1.84 -12.26 28.04
C GLN A 117 2.20 -13.33 29.10
N LEU A 118 3.32 -14.03 28.94
CA LEU A 118 3.82 -14.97 29.94
C LEU A 118 4.45 -14.28 31.16
N GLU A 119 5.04 -13.09 30.99
CA GLU A 119 5.61 -12.28 32.07
C GLU A 119 4.54 -11.78 33.07
N ILE A 120 3.32 -11.53 32.59
CA ILE A 120 2.22 -10.98 33.41
C ILE A 120 1.38 -12.05 34.10
N LEU A 121 1.68 -13.34 33.94
CA LEU A 121 0.91 -14.41 34.59
C LEU A 121 0.84 -14.24 36.12
N PRO A 122 -0.27 -14.65 36.77
CA PRO A 122 -0.36 -14.63 38.22
C PRO A 122 0.74 -15.49 38.85
N ALA A 123 1.23 -15.06 40.02
CA ALA A 123 2.20 -15.83 40.77
C ALA A 123 1.55 -17.09 41.38
N GLY A 124 2.29 -18.19 41.43
CA GLY A 124 1.81 -19.45 42.00
C GLY A 124 1.42 -20.49 40.95
N HIS A 125 0.77 -21.55 41.41
CA HIS A 125 0.31 -22.63 40.54
C HIS A 125 -1.05 -22.27 39.94
N ILE A 126 -1.19 -22.45 38.62
CA ILE A 126 -2.45 -22.29 37.89
C ILE A 126 -2.90 -23.72 37.53
N ASP A 127 -4.00 -24.19 38.10
CA ASP A 127 -4.47 -25.56 37.85
C ASP A 127 -5.29 -25.62 36.56
N ARG A 128 -6.33 -24.78 36.45
CA ARG A 128 -7.26 -24.77 35.30
C ARG A 128 -7.18 -23.46 34.52
N ALA A 129 -6.79 -23.54 33.25
CA ALA A 129 -6.76 -22.39 32.35
C ALA A 129 -7.65 -22.58 31.12
N LEU A 130 -8.23 -21.49 30.64
CA LEU A 130 -9.00 -21.42 29.40
C LEU A 130 -8.37 -20.39 28.45
N GLU A 131 -8.05 -20.80 27.24
CA GLU A 131 -7.61 -19.90 26.16
C GLU A 131 -8.73 -19.75 25.13
N LEU A 132 -9.26 -18.54 25.01
CA LEU A 132 -10.29 -18.16 24.05
C LEU A 132 -9.63 -17.58 22.80
N ALA A 133 -10.09 -18.03 21.63
CA ALA A 133 -9.52 -17.71 20.32
C ALA A 133 -8.03 -18.08 20.23
N CYS A 134 -7.70 -19.34 20.54
CA CYS A 134 -6.33 -19.85 20.48
C CYS A 134 -5.74 -19.89 19.06
N ALA A 135 -6.57 -19.63 18.04
CA ALA A 135 -6.23 -19.75 16.64
C ALA A 135 -5.57 -21.11 16.37
N GLU A 136 -4.39 -21.09 15.74
CA GLU A 136 -3.67 -22.32 15.43
C GLU A 136 -2.75 -22.80 16.58
N GLY A 137 -2.89 -22.30 17.81
CA GLY A 137 -2.21 -22.86 18.99
C GLY A 137 -0.74 -22.48 19.18
N HIS A 138 -0.28 -21.39 18.55
CA HIS A 138 1.09 -20.89 18.76
C HIS A 138 1.34 -20.45 20.20
N PHE A 139 0.41 -19.70 20.80
CA PHE A 139 0.49 -19.30 22.20
C PHE A 139 0.16 -20.45 23.14
N THR A 140 -0.84 -21.28 22.79
CA THR A 140 -1.20 -22.51 23.53
C THR A 140 0.01 -23.36 23.89
N ARG A 141 0.89 -23.62 22.91
CA ARG A 141 2.12 -24.40 23.12
C ARG A 141 3.09 -23.77 24.13
N GLN A 142 3.09 -22.44 24.25
CA GLN A 142 3.94 -21.72 25.21
C GLN A 142 3.29 -21.60 26.59
N LEU A 143 1.96 -21.55 26.64
CA LEU A 143 1.18 -21.46 27.88
C LEU A 143 1.06 -22.82 28.57
N SER A 144 0.93 -23.92 27.82
CA SER A 144 0.70 -25.26 28.36
C SER A 144 1.69 -25.69 29.46
N PRO A 145 3.01 -25.38 29.42
CA PRO A 145 3.93 -25.78 30.48
C PRO A 145 3.78 -24.96 31.78
N ARG A 146 2.96 -23.90 31.78
CA ARG A 146 2.74 -23.00 32.92
C ARG A 146 1.48 -23.33 33.72
N VAL A 147 0.67 -24.27 33.26
CA VAL A 147 -0.66 -24.58 33.84
C VAL A 147 -0.85 -26.10 34.02
N GLY A 148 -1.72 -26.50 34.95
CA GLY A 148 -2.05 -27.90 35.21
C GLY A 148 -2.83 -28.54 34.05
N HIS A 149 -3.89 -27.87 33.59
CA HIS A 149 -4.75 -28.26 32.49
C HIS A 149 -5.20 -27.02 31.70
N LEU A 150 -5.08 -27.08 30.37
CA LEU A 150 -5.43 -25.98 29.46
C LEU A 150 -6.56 -26.42 28.51
N THR A 151 -7.69 -25.75 28.57
CA THR A 151 -8.72 -25.84 27.52
C THR A 151 -8.46 -24.73 26.50
N ALA A 152 -8.05 -25.06 25.29
CA ALA A 152 -7.81 -24.12 24.20
C ALA A 152 -8.94 -24.18 23.17
N THR A 153 -9.53 -23.02 22.86
CA THR A 153 -10.74 -22.96 22.03
C THR A 153 -10.69 -21.89 20.97
N ASP A 154 -11.35 -22.14 19.84
CA ASP A 154 -11.52 -21.21 18.73
C ASP A 154 -12.85 -21.51 18.04
N ILE A 155 -13.45 -20.51 17.40
CA ILE A 155 -14.69 -20.68 16.62
C ILE A 155 -14.42 -21.47 15.33
N SER A 156 -13.19 -21.44 14.83
CA SER A 156 -12.78 -22.13 13.61
C SER A 156 -12.32 -23.56 13.89
N ALA A 157 -13.07 -24.53 13.36
CA ALA A 157 -12.66 -25.93 13.39
C ALA A 157 -11.34 -26.18 12.65
N ILE A 158 -11.05 -25.39 11.59
CA ILE A 158 -9.80 -25.46 10.83
C ILE A 158 -8.62 -25.05 11.72
N ALA A 159 -8.78 -23.96 12.49
CA ALA A 159 -7.75 -23.49 13.40
C ALA A 159 -7.48 -24.51 14.51
N ILE A 160 -8.55 -25.09 15.08
CA ILE A 160 -8.47 -26.13 16.11
C ILE A 160 -7.75 -27.40 15.63
N GLU A 161 -7.97 -27.84 14.39
CA GLU A 161 -7.27 -28.99 13.82
C GLU A 161 -5.75 -28.74 13.78
N ARG A 162 -5.34 -27.57 13.27
CA ARG A 162 -3.92 -27.17 13.23
C ARG A 162 -3.33 -26.99 14.62
N ALA A 163 -4.09 -26.43 15.57
CA ALA A 163 -3.67 -26.27 16.96
C ALA A 163 -3.39 -27.62 17.63
N ARG A 164 -4.26 -28.61 17.37
CA ARG A 164 -4.10 -29.98 17.87
C ARG A 164 -2.86 -30.66 17.29
N GLU A 165 -2.61 -30.50 16.00
CA GLU A 165 -1.38 -31.01 15.37
C GLU A 165 -0.13 -30.36 15.97
N ARG A 166 -0.15 -29.02 16.08
CA ARG A 166 0.97 -28.22 16.59
C ARG A 166 1.29 -28.48 18.06
N CYS A 167 0.30 -28.87 18.85
CA CYS A 167 0.45 -29.18 20.28
C CYS A 167 0.29 -30.69 20.58
N SER A 168 0.52 -31.55 19.59
CA SER A 168 0.34 -33.01 19.73
C SER A 168 1.22 -33.67 20.80
N ASP A 169 2.29 -33.00 21.22
CA ASP A 169 3.19 -33.39 22.32
C ASP A 169 2.77 -32.87 23.70
N GLN A 170 1.72 -32.05 23.79
CA GLN A 170 1.21 -31.47 25.03
C GLN A 170 0.09 -32.33 25.61
N SER A 171 0.39 -33.11 26.65
CA SER A 171 -0.58 -34.04 27.26
C SER A 171 -1.63 -33.37 28.15
N ASN A 172 -1.43 -32.09 28.50
CA ASN A 172 -2.29 -31.34 29.40
C ASN A 172 -3.21 -30.34 28.69
N VAL A 173 -3.34 -30.42 27.36
CA VAL A 173 -4.16 -29.50 26.56
C VAL A 173 -5.37 -30.24 25.97
N GLU A 174 -6.56 -29.66 26.15
CA GLU A 174 -7.79 -30.07 25.49
C GLU A 174 -8.21 -29.00 24.49
N PHE A 175 -8.54 -29.41 23.26
CA PHE A 175 -8.97 -28.50 22.19
C PHE A 175 -10.45 -28.64 21.89
N GLY A 176 -11.15 -27.51 21.78
CA GLY A 176 -12.58 -27.46 21.47
C GLY A 176 -12.97 -26.34 20.52
N VAL A 177 -14.03 -26.57 19.73
CA VAL A 177 -14.65 -25.49 18.95
C VAL A 177 -15.65 -24.77 19.84
N LEU A 178 -15.49 -23.46 20.01
CA LEU A 178 -16.32 -22.64 20.89
C LEU A 178 -16.46 -21.22 20.33
N ASP A 179 -17.69 -20.74 20.19
CA ASP A 179 -17.97 -19.33 19.95
C ASP A 179 -18.18 -18.64 21.31
N PHE A 180 -17.21 -17.86 21.76
CA PHE A 180 -17.29 -17.24 23.08
C PHE A 180 -18.36 -16.14 23.17
N ASP A 181 -18.99 -15.72 22.07
CA ASP A 181 -20.18 -14.86 22.09
C ASP A 181 -21.46 -15.68 22.29
N ALA A 182 -21.66 -16.74 21.50
CA ALA A 182 -22.87 -17.56 21.55
C ALA A 182 -22.90 -18.60 22.70
N ASP A 183 -21.75 -19.21 23.02
CA ASP A 183 -21.68 -20.40 23.87
C ASP A 183 -21.41 -20.08 25.35
N THR A 184 -21.78 -20.99 26.25
CA THR A 184 -21.45 -20.85 27.67
C THR A 184 -19.99 -21.21 27.91
N LEU A 185 -19.27 -20.35 28.65
CA LEU A 185 -17.87 -20.60 28.99
C LEU A 185 -17.75 -21.65 30.11
N PRO A 186 -16.75 -22.56 30.06
CA PRO A 186 -16.52 -23.49 31.16
C PRO A 186 -16.14 -22.75 32.44
N GLY A 187 -16.79 -23.08 33.56
CA GLY A 187 -16.60 -22.42 34.85
C GLY A 187 -15.44 -22.96 35.69
N GLY A 188 -15.08 -22.20 36.72
CA GLY A 188 -14.04 -22.57 37.70
C GLY A 188 -12.63 -22.45 37.14
N MET A 189 -12.36 -21.43 36.33
CA MET A 189 -11.04 -21.18 35.74
C MET A 189 -10.18 -20.32 36.66
N ASP A 190 -8.97 -20.78 36.96
CA ASP A 190 -7.96 -19.98 37.66
C ASP A 190 -7.39 -18.89 36.76
N LEU A 191 -7.39 -19.16 35.44
CA LEU A 191 -6.87 -18.28 34.41
C LEU A 191 -7.74 -18.34 33.15
N ILE A 192 -8.12 -17.18 32.60
CA ILE A 192 -8.67 -17.07 31.26
C ILE A 192 -7.74 -16.17 30.43
N PHE A 193 -7.38 -16.61 29.23
CA PHE A 193 -6.71 -15.79 28.21
C PHE A 193 -7.68 -15.47 27.08
N CYS A 194 -7.72 -14.20 26.67
CA CYS A 194 -8.43 -13.77 25.46
C CYS A 194 -7.68 -12.60 24.84
N SER A 195 -6.88 -12.89 23.82
CA SER A 195 -5.96 -11.94 23.20
C SER A 195 -6.27 -11.80 21.71
N GLU A 196 -6.03 -10.60 21.16
CA GLU A 196 -6.12 -10.30 19.72
C GLU A 196 -7.49 -10.58 19.05
N VAL A 197 -8.56 -10.79 19.82
CA VAL A 197 -9.91 -11.06 19.28
C VAL A 197 -10.99 -10.05 19.70
N LEU A 198 -10.94 -9.47 20.90
CA LEU A 198 -12.04 -8.63 21.44
C LEU A 198 -12.30 -7.35 20.62
N TYR A 199 -11.32 -6.85 19.87
CA TYR A 199 -11.51 -5.69 18.97
C TYR A 199 -12.22 -6.03 17.65
N TYR A 200 -12.56 -7.30 17.42
CA TYR A 200 -13.41 -7.75 16.30
C TYR A 200 -14.90 -7.81 16.66
N LEU A 201 -15.26 -7.56 17.92
CA LEU A 201 -16.66 -7.46 18.33
C LEU A 201 -17.31 -6.23 17.67
N ASP A 202 -18.62 -6.32 17.45
CA ASP A 202 -19.36 -5.33 16.68
C ASP A 202 -19.42 -3.98 17.43
N ASP A 203 -19.57 -4.03 18.75
CA ASP A 203 -19.67 -2.85 19.61
C ASP A 203 -19.27 -3.12 21.08
N LEU A 204 -19.28 -2.05 21.90
CA LEU A 204 -18.95 -2.13 23.32
C LEU A 204 -20.05 -2.80 24.16
N ASP A 205 -21.29 -2.88 23.68
CA ASP A 205 -22.36 -3.58 24.40
C ASP A 205 -22.15 -5.09 24.33
N GLU A 206 -21.67 -5.59 23.19
CA GLU A 206 -21.18 -6.95 23.04
C GLU A 206 -20.01 -7.23 23.97
N LEU A 207 -18.99 -6.37 23.97
CA LEU A 207 -17.85 -6.51 24.88
C LEU A 207 -18.29 -6.58 26.36
N ARG A 208 -19.27 -5.77 26.78
CA ARG A 208 -19.83 -5.83 28.14
C ARG A 208 -20.52 -7.16 28.45
N ARG A 209 -21.18 -7.78 27.47
CA ARG A 209 -21.77 -9.13 27.63
C ARG A 209 -20.69 -10.18 27.79
N ILE A 210 -19.65 -10.14 26.95
CA ILE A 210 -18.50 -11.04 27.04
C ILE A 210 -17.78 -10.90 28.38
N ALA A 211 -17.55 -9.67 28.85
CA ALA A 211 -16.91 -9.41 30.14
C ALA A 211 -17.66 -10.07 31.31
N LYS A 212 -19.00 -10.06 31.30
CA LYS A 212 -19.81 -10.76 32.31
C LYS A 212 -19.63 -12.28 32.25
N LYS A 213 -19.61 -12.87 31.05
CA LYS A 213 -19.37 -14.31 30.86
C LYS A 213 -17.99 -14.71 31.40
N ILE A 214 -16.97 -13.88 31.16
CA ILE A 214 -15.61 -14.09 31.69
C ILE A 214 -15.62 -14.07 33.23
N VAL A 215 -16.29 -13.09 33.85
CA VAL A 215 -16.44 -13.04 35.32
C VAL A 215 -17.09 -14.30 35.85
N GLU A 216 -18.19 -14.75 35.25
CA GLU A 216 -18.92 -15.95 35.67
C GLU A 216 -18.06 -17.21 35.58
N ALA A 217 -17.21 -17.30 34.55
CA ALA A 217 -16.33 -18.45 34.30
C ALA A 217 -15.11 -18.51 35.23
N LEU A 218 -14.56 -17.37 35.66
CA LEU A 218 -13.42 -17.32 36.58
C LEU A 218 -13.75 -17.89 37.96
N ALA A 219 -12.85 -18.62 38.59
CA ALA A 219 -12.94 -18.90 40.02
C ALA A 219 -12.77 -17.60 40.85
N PRO A 220 -13.29 -17.50 42.08
CA PRO A 220 -12.93 -16.41 42.99
C PRO A 220 -11.41 -16.32 43.16
N GLY A 221 -10.82 -15.15 42.93
CA GLY A 221 -9.37 -14.95 42.92
C GLY A 221 -8.69 -15.24 41.56
N GLY A 222 -9.40 -15.84 40.60
CA GLY A 222 -8.88 -16.16 39.27
C GLY A 222 -8.52 -14.92 38.45
N SER A 223 -7.62 -15.09 37.48
CA SER A 223 -7.11 -14.01 36.62
C SER A 223 -7.65 -14.08 35.21
N PHE A 224 -7.93 -12.92 34.62
CA PHE A 224 -8.19 -12.77 33.19
C PHE A 224 -7.08 -11.96 32.56
N VAL A 225 -6.39 -12.53 31.57
CA VAL A 225 -5.32 -11.85 30.82
C VAL A 225 -5.78 -11.60 29.40
N THR A 226 -5.56 -10.37 28.92
CA THR A 226 -5.93 -9.93 27.58
C THR A 226 -4.84 -9.08 26.97
N ALA A 227 -4.57 -9.27 25.68
CA ALA A 227 -3.59 -8.50 24.91
C ALA A 227 -4.21 -7.95 23.63
N HIS A 228 -4.15 -6.63 23.45
CA HIS A 228 -4.72 -5.96 22.29
C HIS A 228 -3.88 -4.79 21.79
N ALA A 229 -3.99 -4.53 20.49
CA ALA A 229 -3.36 -3.41 19.83
C ALA A 229 -4.03 -2.06 20.17
N PHE A 230 -3.24 -1.00 20.26
CA PHE A 230 -3.74 0.37 20.28
C PHE A 230 -4.21 0.77 18.88
N VAL A 231 -5.44 1.24 18.77
CA VAL A 231 -5.99 1.73 17.50
C VAL A 231 -6.27 3.22 17.60
N LEU A 232 -6.14 3.92 16.47
CA LEU A 232 -6.32 5.37 16.42
C LEU A 232 -7.75 5.83 16.69
N ARG A 233 -8.73 4.90 16.69
CA ARG A 233 -10.11 5.19 17.11
C ARG A 233 -10.22 5.48 18.60
N ASP A 234 -9.40 4.84 19.42
CA ASP A 234 -9.42 5.04 20.86
C ASP A 234 -8.78 6.39 21.20
N ASP A 235 -7.59 6.64 20.63
CA ASP A 235 -6.87 7.88 20.78
C ASP A 235 -6.06 8.15 19.50
N PRO A 236 -6.42 9.20 18.72
CA PRO A 236 -5.69 9.51 17.50
C PRO A 236 -4.31 10.13 17.78
N LYS A 237 -4.01 10.59 18.99
CA LYS A 237 -2.76 11.30 19.31
C LYS A 237 -1.58 10.37 19.63
N ARG A 238 -1.83 9.07 19.79
CA ARG A 238 -0.82 8.08 20.11
C ARG A 238 -0.47 7.23 18.90
N THR A 239 0.73 6.65 18.91
CA THR A 239 1.05 5.55 17.99
C THR A 239 -0.03 4.48 18.09
N GLY A 240 -0.51 4.04 16.93
CA GLY A 240 -1.55 3.02 16.85
C GLY A 240 -1.86 2.64 15.42
N PHE A 241 -2.79 1.70 15.29
CA PHE A 241 -3.22 1.16 14.02
C PHE A 241 -4.51 1.84 13.50
N ASP A 242 -4.61 2.00 12.18
CA ASP A 242 -5.77 2.63 11.53
C ASP A 242 -6.83 1.60 11.09
N TRP A 243 -7.16 0.65 11.95
CA TRP A 243 -8.16 -0.40 11.71
C TRP A 243 -9.21 -0.49 12.84
N ASN A 244 -10.26 -1.31 12.64
CA ASN A 244 -11.33 -1.69 13.59
C ASN A 244 -12.20 -0.57 14.17
N THR A 245 -13.12 -0.94 15.08
CA THR A 245 -14.14 -0.11 15.74
C THR A 245 -13.65 0.54 17.03
N PHE A 246 -12.87 -0.19 17.82
CA PHE A 246 -12.20 0.23 19.05
C PHE A 246 -11.00 -0.71 19.31
N GLY A 247 -10.13 -0.39 20.26
CA GLY A 247 -8.94 -1.17 20.56
C GLY A 247 -8.63 -1.28 22.04
N ALA A 248 -7.36 -1.45 22.36
CA ALA A 248 -6.92 -1.85 23.69
C ALA A 248 -7.33 -0.88 24.82
N GLN A 249 -7.45 0.42 24.53
CA GLN A 249 -7.83 1.38 25.57
C GLN A 249 -9.31 1.23 25.91
N ALA A 250 -10.19 1.24 24.90
CA ALA A 250 -11.62 1.06 25.11
C ALA A 250 -11.95 -0.32 25.71
N ILE A 251 -11.20 -1.35 25.31
CA ILE A 251 -11.32 -2.70 25.88
C ILE A 251 -11.00 -2.67 27.38
N SER A 252 -9.86 -2.12 27.74
CA SER A 252 -9.43 -2.03 29.14
C SER A 252 -10.41 -1.25 30.00
N GLU A 253 -10.86 -0.08 29.53
CA GLU A 253 -11.84 0.75 30.25
C GLU A 253 -13.18 0.02 30.45
N THR A 254 -13.64 -0.74 29.44
CA THR A 254 -14.87 -1.54 29.53
C THR A 254 -14.72 -2.69 30.54
N LEU A 255 -13.59 -3.38 30.53
CA LEU A 255 -13.30 -4.46 31.48
C LEU A 255 -13.13 -3.93 32.90
N SER A 256 -12.45 -2.80 33.09
CA SER A 256 -12.31 -2.12 34.39
C SER A 256 -13.66 -1.63 34.95
N ALA A 257 -14.62 -1.31 34.10
CA ALA A 257 -15.98 -0.93 34.51
C ALA A 257 -16.88 -2.14 34.81
N THR A 258 -16.41 -3.38 34.56
CA THR A 258 -17.20 -4.60 34.78
C THR A 258 -17.15 -5.01 36.24
N GLU A 259 -18.32 -5.10 36.87
CA GLU A 259 -18.45 -5.55 38.26
C GLU A 259 -17.81 -6.93 38.45
N GLY A 260 -16.97 -7.06 39.47
CA GLY A 260 -16.26 -8.30 39.79
C GLY A 260 -14.88 -8.43 39.18
N LEU A 261 -14.48 -7.59 38.20
CA LEU A 261 -13.11 -7.51 37.70
C LEU A 261 -12.39 -6.29 38.26
N VAL A 262 -11.12 -6.49 38.62
CA VAL A 262 -10.21 -5.41 39.01
C VAL A 262 -8.93 -5.54 38.20
N LEU A 263 -8.52 -4.46 37.55
CA LEU A 263 -7.21 -4.42 36.89
C LEU A 263 -6.12 -4.50 37.96
N GLU A 264 -5.22 -5.47 37.85
CA GLU A 264 -4.15 -5.68 38.81
C GLU A 264 -2.78 -5.28 38.23
N HIS A 265 -2.53 -5.63 36.97
CA HIS A 265 -1.27 -5.33 36.29
C HIS A 265 -1.53 -5.03 34.81
N SER A 266 -0.85 -4.00 34.28
CA SER A 266 -0.85 -3.65 32.86
C SER A 266 0.59 -3.51 32.36
N ILE A 267 0.91 -4.12 31.21
CA ILE A 267 2.10 -3.84 30.42
C ILE A 267 1.67 -3.05 29.19
N GLN A 268 2.21 -1.86 28.99
CA GLN A 268 1.84 -0.97 27.89
C GLN A 268 3.06 -0.62 27.04
N THR A 269 2.94 -0.83 25.73
CA THR A 269 3.92 -0.43 24.73
C THR A 269 3.40 0.69 23.86
N GLU A 270 4.16 1.10 22.85
CA GLU A 270 3.69 2.02 21.82
C GLU A 270 2.69 1.38 20.84
N LEU A 271 2.59 0.04 20.77
CA LEU A 271 1.73 -0.67 19.82
C LEU A 271 0.60 -1.46 20.47
N TYR A 272 0.79 -2.00 21.67
CA TYR A 272 -0.18 -2.88 22.32
C TYR A 272 -0.17 -2.72 23.83
N ARG A 273 -1.22 -3.27 24.44
CA ARG A 273 -1.41 -3.34 25.88
C ARG A 273 -1.81 -4.74 26.28
N ILE A 274 -1.24 -5.19 27.40
CA ILE A 274 -1.55 -6.47 28.02
C ILE A 274 -2.04 -6.18 29.43
N ASP A 275 -3.25 -6.58 29.73
CA ASP A 275 -3.85 -6.39 31.05
C ASP A 275 -4.10 -7.74 31.72
N ARG A 276 -3.75 -7.81 33.01
CA ARG A 276 -4.22 -8.85 33.92
C ARG A 276 -5.25 -8.24 34.87
N PHE A 277 -6.48 -8.71 34.73
CA PHE A 277 -7.57 -8.50 35.66
C PHE A 277 -7.66 -9.66 36.64
N ARG A 278 -8.22 -9.40 37.81
CA ARG A 278 -8.50 -10.39 38.84
C ARG A 278 -9.98 -10.36 39.23
N ARG A 279 -10.59 -11.54 39.36
CA ARG A 279 -11.91 -11.69 39.98
C ARG A 279 -11.76 -11.58 41.49
N LEU A 280 -12.36 -10.56 42.12
CA LEU A 280 -12.28 -10.42 43.59
C LEU A 280 -13.00 -11.56 44.29
N SER A 281 -12.38 -12.07 45.36
CA SER A 281 -13.07 -12.96 46.30
C SER A 281 -13.99 -12.14 47.23
N PRO A 282 -15.04 -12.76 47.80
CA PRO A 282 -15.90 -12.08 48.76
C PRO A 282 -15.10 -11.45 49.92
N GLY A 283 -15.22 -10.13 50.10
CA GLY A 283 -14.54 -9.38 51.16
C GLY A 283 -13.12 -8.91 50.84
N GLU A 284 -12.57 -9.24 49.67
CA GLU A 284 -11.32 -8.62 49.20
C GLU A 284 -11.54 -7.18 48.74
N VAL A 285 -10.51 -6.35 48.97
CA VAL A 285 -10.47 -4.96 48.53
C VAL A 285 -9.56 -4.86 47.30
N ALA A 286 -10.01 -4.13 46.29
CA ALA A 286 -9.21 -3.82 45.11
C ALA A 286 -7.94 -3.05 45.51
N THR A 287 -6.79 -3.46 44.97
CA THR A 287 -5.52 -2.72 45.09
C THR A 287 -5.35 -1.78 43.90
N GLU A 288 -4.48 -0.77 44.04
CA GLU A 288 -4.09 0.04 42.88
C GLU A 288 -3.38 -0.82 41.82
N PRO A 289 -3.69 -0.63 40.53
CA PRO A 289 -3.07 -1.40 39.46
C PRO A 289 -1.60 -1.01 39.30
N ARG A 290 -0.74 -2.02 39.10
CA ARG A 290 0.63 -1.78 38.62
C ARG A 290 0.60 -1.53 37.11
N ILE A 291 1.26 -0.48 36.63
CA ILE A 291 1.36 -0.17 35.20
C ILE A 291 2.84 -0.06 34.82
N ASP A 292 3.30 -0.96 33.96
CA ASP A 292 4.66 -0.93 33.40
C ASP A 292 4.61 -0.39 31.96
N HIS A 293 5.35 0.67 31.68
CA HIS A 293 5.53 1.22 30.34
C HIS A 293 6.84 0.72 29.74
N LEU A 294 6.77 -0.11 28.70
CA LEU A 294 7.92 -0.78 28.10
C LEU A 294 7.92 -0.60 26.58
N PRO A 295 9.07 -0.41 25.92
CA PRO A 295 9.11 -0.37 24.46
C PRO A 295 8.96 -1.78 23.85
N VAL A 296 8.50 -1.85 22.60
CA VAL A 296 8.67 -3.06 21.77
C VAL A 296 10.16 -3.20 21.41
N ARG A 297 10.74 -4.37 21.67
CA ARG A 297 12.17 -4.66 21.41
C ARG A 297 12.38 -5.29 20.03
N ALA A 298 11.39 -6.06 19.58
CA ALA A 298 11.39 -6.74 18.30
C ALA A 298 11.39 -5.74 17.15
N ARG A 299 12.10 -6.09 16.08
CA ARG A 299 12.06 -5.31 14.85
C ARG A 299 10.69 -5.48 14.22
N VAL A 300 9.94 -4.38 14.13
CA VAL A 300 8.64 -4.38 13.43
C VAL A 300 8.86 -4.57 11.93
N GLU A 301 8.46 -5.72 11.40
CA GLU A 301 8.58 -6.02 9.98
C GLU A 301 7.60 -5.17 9.14
N ILE A 302 7.91 -4.97 7.85
CA ILE A 302 7.15 -4.09 6.94
C ILE A 302 5.65 -4.44 6.90
N GLY A 303 5.30 -5.72 7.02
CA GLY A 303 3.90 -6.19 7.03
C GLY A 303 3.07 -5.61 8.19
N VAL A 304 3.71 -5.39 9.35
CA VAL A 304 3.10 -4.73 10.51
C VAL A 304 3.29 -3.22 10.42
N ALA A 305 4.52 -2.75 10.15
CA ALA A 305 4.88 -1.34 10.13
C ALA A 305 3.97 -0.50 9.22
N ARG A 306 3.64 -1.02 8.04
CA ARG A 306 2.74 -0.34 7.08
C ARG A 306 1.37 0.00 7.68
N LYS A 307 0.91 -0.77 8.65
CA LYS A 307 -0.40 -0.58 9.26
C LYS A 307 -0.35 0.39 10.46
N VAL A 308 0.85 0.70 10.95
CA VAL A 308 1.08 1.62 12.07
C VAL A 308 1.05 3.07 11.58
N VAL A 309 0.51 3.97 12.41
CA VAL A 309 0.71 5.41 12.29
C VAL A 309 1.54 5.87 13.49
N TRP A 310 2.84 6.04 13.26
CA TRP A 310 3.80 6.41 14.30
C TRP A 310 3.56 7.84 14.79
N GLY A 311 3.45 8.02 16.11
CA GLY A 311 3.17 9.32 16.72
C GLY A 311 1.70 9.78 16.61
N GLY A 312 0.81 8.93 16.08
CA GLY A 312 -0.61 9.22 15.95
C GLY A 312 -0.99 9.93 14.66
N ALA A 313 -2.30 10.01 14.42
CA ALA A 313 -2.90 10.66 13.28
C ALA A 313 -3.41 12.07 13.63
N ARG A 314 -3.07 13.03 12.77
CA ARG A 314 -3.70 14.34 12.72
C ARG A 314 -5.01 14.30 11.95
N ALA A 315 -5.10 13.42 10.94
CA ALA A 315 -6.32 13.15 10.20
C ALA A 315 -6.35 11.69 9.74
N LEU A 316 -7.46 10.98 10.01
CA LEU A 316 -7.62 9.58 9.59
C LEU A 316 -7.96 9.49 8.11
N ARG A 317 -7.30 8.59 7.36
CA ARG A 317 -7.54 8.39 5.92
C ARG A 317 -9.01 8.15 5.61
N ARG A 318 -9.69 7.35 6.43
CA ARG A 318 -11.12 7.04 6.28
C ARG A 318 -12.03 8.25 6.46
N ASP A 319 -11.68 9.17 7.36
CA ASP A 319 -12.52 10.31 7.70
C ASP A 319 -12.39 11.35 6.59
N VAL A 320 -11.15 11.66 6.18
CA VAL A 320 -10.91 12.56 5.04
C VAL A 320 -11.48 11.99 3.73
N ALA A 321 -11.45 10.68 3.50
CA ALA A 321 -12.08 10.08 2.33
C ALA A 321 -13.62 10.25 2.31
N ARG A 322 -14.26 10.27 3.48
CA ARG A 322 -15.70 10.50 3.60
C ARG A 322 -16.07 11.97 3.44
N SER A 323 -15.26 12.89 3.98
CA SER A 323 -15.61 14.31 4.07
C SER A 323 -14.98 15.22 3.01
N GLU A 324 -13.84 14.84 2.40
CA GLU A 324 -13.07 15.72 1.51
C GLU A 324 -13.20 15.31 0.04
N ARG A 325 -13.39 16.31 -0.83
CA ARG A 325 -13.29 16.19 -2.28
C ARG A 325 -12.43 17.31 -2.81
N ARG A 326 -11.50 17.00 -3.72
CA ARG A 326 -10.48 17.96 -4.17
C ARG A 326 -10.43 18.07 -5.70
N PRO A 327 -10.25 19.27 -6.27
CA PRO A 327 -10.07 19.44 -7.71
C PRO A 327 -8.60 19.35 -8.14
N HIS A 328 -7.67 19.23 -7.19
CA HIS A 328 -6.24 19.06 -7.44
C HIS A 328 -5.57 18.15 -6.40
N ILE A 329 -4.38 17.67 -6.74
CA ILE A 329 -3.51 16.89 -5.86
C ILE A 329 -2.06 17.34 -5.95
N PRO A 330 -1.26 17.13 -4.90
CA PRO A 330 0.19 17.20 -5.01
C PRO A 330 0.74 16.02 -5.84
N VAL A 331 1.62 16.35 -6.79
CA VAL A 331 2.47 15.38 -7.50
C VAL A 331 3.92 15.69 -7.13
N LEU A 332 4.53 14.85 -6.30
CA LEU A 332 5.85 15.09 -5.72
C LEU A 332 6.95 14.52 -6.62
N MET A 333 8.00 15.29 -6.89
CA MET A 333 9.14 14.89 -7.71
C MET A 333 10.40 14.77 -6.85
N TYR A 334 10.82 13.54 -6.62
CA TYR A 334 12.06 13.14 -5.96
C TYR A 334 13.08 12.62 -6.97
N HIS A 335 14.33 12.49 -6.54
CA HIS A 335 15.43 11.94 -7.34
C HIS A 335 16.20 10.94 -6.49
N SER A 336 17.15 11.41 -5.68
CA SER A 336 18.10 10.58 -4.92
C SER A 336 17.74 10.55 -3.43
N VAL A 337 17.81 9.38 -2.80
CA VAL A 337 17.68 9.22 -1.34
C VAL A 337 18.92 8.54 -0.80
N ALA A 338 19.85 9.31 -0.24
CA ALA A 338 21.13 8.82 0.29
C ALA A 338 21.70 9.80 1.33
N ASP A 339 22.46 9.29 2.29
CA ASP A 339 23.08 10.12 3.33
C ASP A 339 24.17 11.05 2.78
N ASP A 340 24.89 10.61 1.74
CA ASP A 340 26.02 11.30 1.16
C ASP A 340 25.98 11.36 -0.38
N GLY A 341 26.96 12.06 -0.95
CA GLY A 341 27.12 12.24 -2.38
C GLY A 341 27.59 13.64 -2.75
N PRO A 342 27.73 13.96 -4.05
CA PRO A 342 28.33 15.19 -4.49
C PRO A 342 27.55 16.44 -4.05
N ALA A 343 28.27 17.51 -3.70
CA ALA A 343 27.67 18.77 -3.22
C ALA A 343 26.84 19.47 -4.31
N GLY A 344 27.26 19.38 -5.57
CA GLY A 344 26.52 19.93 -6.72
C GLY A 344 25.13 19.31 -6.90
N LEU A 345 24.91 18.10 -6.36
CA LEU A 345 23.64 17.37 -6.45
C LEU A 345 22.81 17.43 -5.15
N ALA A 346 23.23 18.22 -4.15
CA ALA A 346 22.54 18.29 -2.86
C ALA A 346 21.07 18.73 -2.96
N ARG A 347 20.73 19.58 -3.95
CA ARG A 347 19.34 19.96 -4.24
C ARG A 347 18.45 18.75 -4.56
N PHE A 348 18.99 17.73 -5.23
CA PHE A 348 18.24 16.55 -5.70
C PHE A 348 18.37 15.34 -4.78
N ARG A 349 19.04 15.48 -3.62
CA ARG A 349 19.30 14.37 -2.69
C ARG A 349 18.71 14.62 -1.32
N LEU A 350 17.78 13.77 -0.87
CA LEU A 350 17.35 13.72 0.52
C LEU A 350 18.11 12.64 1.29
N THR A 351 18.34 12.86 2.58
CA THR A 351 18.76 11.75 3.46
C THR A 351 17.58 10.80 3.68
N PRO A 352 17.82 9.50 3.91
CA PRO A 352 16.77 8.54 4.28
C PRO A 352 15.94 9.02 5.49
N ALA A 353 16.57 9.67 6.48
CA ALA A 353 15.88 10.20 7.65
C ALA A 353 14.92 11.36 7.32
N ALA A 354 15.33 12.28 6.43
CA ALA A 354 14.47 13.37 5.97
C ALA A 354 13.28 12.82 5.15
N PHE A 355 13.54 11.86 4.26
CA PHE A 355 12.50 11.20 3.48
C PHE A 355 11.50 10.44 4.38
N ALA A 356 12.00 9.69 5.37
CA ALA A 356 11.15 8.99 6.35
C ALA A 356 10.23 9.95 7.12
N SER A 357 10.76 11.12 7.50
CA SER A 357 9.96 12.14 8.20
C SER A 357 8.84 12.70 7.32
N GLN A 358 9.10 12.91 6.03
CA GLN A 358 8.07 13.33 5.07
C GLN A 358 7.00 12.26 4.87
N MET A 359 7.38 10.99 4.72
CA MET A 359 6.43 9.88 4.54
C MET A 359 5.56 9.65 5.78
N ALA A 360 6.17 9.73 6.97
CA ALA A 360 5.45 9.66 8.24
C ALA A 360 4.45 10.81 8.38
N TRP A 361 4.84 12.03 7.98
CA TRP A 361 3.94 13.18 7.99
C TRP A 361 2.76 12.98 7.02
N LEU A 362 3.00 12.51 5.79
CA LEU A 362 1.91 12.20 4.84
C LEU A 362 0.94 11.17 5.45
N ARG A 363 1.47 10.08 6.00
CA ARG A 363 0.67 9.02 6.64
C ARG A 363 -0.17 9.56 7.81
N ALA A 364 0.42 10.35 8.70
CA ALA A 364 -0.27 10.94 9.85
C ALA A 364 -1.35 11.99 9.46
N ASN A 365 -1.23 12.63 8.30
CA ASN A 365 -2.17 13.65 7.82
C ASN A 365 -3.22 13.11 6.83
N GLY A 366 -3.41 11.78 6.79
CA GLY A 366 -4.46 11.15 6.02
C GLY A 366 -4.20 11.08 4.52
N PHE A 367 -2.95 11.31 4.07
CA PHE A 367 -2.59 11.15 2.66
C PHE A 367 -2.50 9.69 2.27
N HIS A 368 -2.92 9.35 1.05
CA HIS A 368 -2.76 8.03 0.46
C HIS A 368 -2.13 8.14 -0.94
N ALA A 369 -1.26 7.19 -1.28
CA ALA A 369 -0.58 7.18 -2.57
C ALA A 369 -1.53 6.72 -3.70
N ILE A 370 -1.46 7.38 -4.85
CA ILE A 370 -2.07 6.93 -6.11
C ILE A 370 -1.00 6.84 -7.21
N GLY A 371 -1.28 6.08 -8.28
CA GLY A 371 -0.46 6.04 -9.49
C GLY A 371 -0.90 7.01 -10.59
N SER A 372 -0.05 7.21 -11.60
CA SER A 372 -0.36 8.02 -12.79
C SER A 372 -1.63 7.58 -13.52
N GLU A 373 -1.93 6.28 -13.58
CA GLU A 373 -3.15 5.77 -14.19
C GLU A 373 -4.42 6.27 -13.47
N GLN A 374 -4.43 6.27 -12.13
CA GLN A 374 -5.57 6.78 -11.35
C GLN A 374 -5.73 8.29 -11.50
N LEU A 375 -4.61 9.02 -11.61
CA LEU A 375 -4.61 10.46 -11.89
C LEU A 375 -5.18 10.74 -13.28
N GLU A 376 -4.74 10.01 -14.31
CA GLU A 376 -5.24 10.11 -15.68
C GLU A 376 -6.74 9.86 -15.76
N GLN A 377 -7.22 8.80 -15.11
CA GLN A 377 -8.65 8.47 -15.05
C GLN A 377 -9.48 9.57 -14.38
N SER A 378 -8.96 10.16 -13.31
CA SER A 378 -9.66 11.25 -12.61
C SER A 378 -9.77 12.50 -13.48
N ILE A 379 -8.68 12.89 -14.15
CA ILE A 379 -8.65 14.04 -15.07
C ILE A 379 -9.56 13.80 -16.28
N ALA A 380 -9.44 12.63 -16.93
CA ALA A 380 -10.22 12.27 -18.12
C ALA A 380 -11.73 12.29 -17.84
N ASN A 381 -12.15 11.84 -16.65
CA ASN A 381 -13.55 11.78 -16.25
C ASN A 381 -14.03 13.03 -15.49
N ARG A 382 -13.15 14.01 -15.25
CA ARG A 382 -13.40 15.19 -14.40
C ARG A 382 -14.01 14.83 -13.04
N GLN A 383 -13.53 13.73 -12.44
CA GLN A 383 -14.00 13.27 -11.14
C GLN A 383 -13.17 13.91 -10.03
N PRO A 384 -13.79 14.59 -9.06
CA PRO A 384 -13.09 15.07 -7.87
C PRO A 384 -12.34 13.94 -7.16
N PHE A 385 -11.13 14.25 -6.75
CA PHE A 385 -10.33 13.33 -5.95
C PHE A 385 -10.96 13.13 -4.58
N VAL A 386 -10.98 11.88 -4.10
CA VAL A 386 -11.55 11.50 -2.81
C VAL A 386 -10.48 11.57 -1.73
N GLY A 387 -10.73 12.28 -0.63
CA GLY A 387 -9.76 12.43 0.46
C GLY A 387 -8.53 13.25 0.08
N ARG A 388 -7.34 12.75 0.44
CA ARG A 388 -6.04 13.41 0.20
C ARG A 388 -5.11 12.51 -0.60
N PRO A 389 -5.31 12.33 -1.92
CA PRO A 389 -4.38 11.57 -2.73
C PRO A 389 -3.08 12.35 -2.93
N VAL A 390 -1.98 11.62 -3.06
CA VAL A 390 -0.67 12.14 -3.47
C VAL A 390 -0.05 11.19 -4.50
N LEU A 391 0.50 11.74 -5.57
CA LEU A 391 1.34 10.96 -6.49
C LEU A 391 2.80 11.23 -6.14
N ILE A 392 3.51 10.19 -5.71
CA ILE A 392 4.93 10.26 -5.35
C ILE A 392 5.72 9.74 -6.55
N THR A 393 6.57 10.58 -7.14
CA THR A 393 7.37 10.23 -8.31
C THR A 393 8.86 10.33 -8.02
N PHE A 394 9.63 9.44 -8.63
CA PHE A 394 11.09 9.47 -8.63
C PHE A 394 11.59 9.48 -10.07
N ASP A 395 12.43 10.44 -10.41
CA ASP A 395 13.07 10.47 -11.73
C ASP A 395 14.37 9.65 -11.71
N ASP A 396 14.95 9.45 -12.90
CA ASP A 396 16.26 8.84 -13.17
C ASP A 396 16.42 7.33 -12.95
N GLY A 397 15.73 6.73 -11.98
CA GLY A 397 15.84 5.29 -11.70
C GLY A 397 17.09 4.89 -10.89
N PHE A 398 17.52 5.73 -9.96
CA PHE A 398 18.66 5.47 -9.08
C PHE A 398 18.48 4.22 -8.22
N GLN A 399 19.57 3.47 -8.01
CA GLN A 399 19.60 2.28 -7.14
C GLN A 399 19.19 2.59 -5.70
N ASN A 400 19.51 3.79 -5.21
CA ASN A 400 19.19 4.20 -3.85
C ASN A 400 17.67 4.38 -3.58
N PHE A 401 16.84 4.42 -4.63
CA PHE A 401 15.40 4.24 -4.47
C PHE A 401 15.08 2.86 -3.88
N ALA A 402 15.67 1.80 -4.43
CA ALA A 402 15.47 0.43 -3.97
C ALA A 402 16.02 0.23 -2.55
N ASP A 403 17.22 0.76 -2.29
CA ASP A 403 17.96 0.52 -1.06
C ASP A 403 17.39 1.29 0.15
N HIS A 404 16.86 2.50 -0.09
CA HIS A 404 16.47 3.42 0.97
C HIS A 404 15.01 3.89 0.87
N ALA A 405 14.59 4.41 -0.28
CA ALA A 405 13.25 5.01 -0.40
C ALA A 405 12.12 3.97 -0.33
N TRP A 406 12.28 2.84 -1.02
CA TRP A 406 11.25 1.82 -1.16
C TRP A 406 10.86 1.15 0.18
N PRO A 407 11.81 0.71 1.04
CA PRO A 407 11.47 0.21 2.37
C PRO A 407 10.71 1.23 3.22
N ILE A 408 11.07 2.52 3.13
CA ILE A 408 10.43 3.62 3.88
C ILE A 408 8.99 3.86 3.40
N LEU A 409 8.77 3.89 2.08
CA LEU A 409 7.44 4.03 1.49
C LEU A 409 6.52 2.89 1.94
N ARG A 410 7.00 1.65 1.82
CA ARG A 410 6.24 0.46 2.23
C ARG A 410 5.89 0.47 3.71
N ALA A 411 6.85 0.85 4.57
CA ALA A 411 6.62 0.97 6.01
C ALA A 411 5.59 2.05 6.39
N ASN A 412 5.26 2.98 5.48
CA ASN A 412 4.23 4.01 5.67
C ASN A 412 2.94 3.73 4.87
N ASP A 413 2.80 2.54 4.27
CA ASP A 413 1.67 2.19 3.40
C ASP A 413 1.46 3.24 2.30
N LEU A 414 2.57 3.54 1.63
CA LEU A 414 2.68 4.39 0.46
C LEU A 414 3.38 3.60 -0.66
N THR A 415 3.14 4.03 -1.90
CA THR A 415 3.86 3.58 -3.09
C THR A 415 4.36 4.79 -3.87
N ALA A 416 5.18 4.57 -4.89
CA ALA A 416 5.70 5.59 -5.77
C ALA A 416 5.84 5.07 -7.21
N GLU A 417 5.95 6.01 -8.14
CA GLU A 417 6.21 5.76 -9.55
C GLU A 417 7.60 6.25 -9.95
N VAL A 418 8.43 5.34 -10.46
CA VAL A 418 9.81 5.64 -10.86
C VAL A 418 9.91 5.75 -12.38
N PHE A 419 10.37 6.89 -12.89
CA PHE A 419 10.61 7.09 -14.31
C PHE A 419 12.04 6.63 -14.66
N LEU A 420 12.14 5.61 -15.51
CA LEU A 420 13.42 4.94 -15.83
C LEU A 420 14.07 5.51 -17.08
N VAL A 421 15.39 5.70 -17.04
CA VAL A 421 16.26 5.91 -18.22
C VAL A 421 16.66 4.55 -18.78
N THR A 422 15.88 4.02 -19.72
CA THR A 422 15.92 2.58 -20.03
C THR A 422 17.21 2.08 -20.64
N ASP A 423 17.93 2.89 -21.42
CA ASP A 423 19.18 2.47 -22.06
C ASP A 423 20.37 2.46 -21.07
N LEU A 424 20.17 2.94 -19.84
CA LEU A 424 21.20 3.00 -18.79
C LEU A 424 20.83 2.18 -17.54
N VAL A 425 19.74 1.41 -17.58
CA VAL A 425 19.38 0.46 -16.50
C VAL A 425 20.51 -0.55 -16.31
N GLY A 426 20.97 -0.70 -15.05
CA GLY A 426 22.13 -1.50 -14.67
C GLY A 426 23.48 -0.80 -14.84
N GLU A 427 23.49 0.47 -15.26
CA GLU A 427 24.69 1.29 -15.37
C GLU A 427 24.76 2.38 -14.28
N SER A 428 25.06 3.62 -14.66
CA SER A 428 25.16 4.77 -13.77
C SER A 428 24.74 6.04 -14.49
N ALA A 429 24.30 7.04 -13.72
CA ALA A 429 23.84 8.33 -14.19
C ALA A 429 24.98 9.18 -14.78
N ARG A 430 25.30 8.95 -16.05
CA ARG A 430 26.44 9.61 -16.72
C ARG A 430 26.31 11.14 -16.77
N TRP A 431 25.09 11.68 -16.63
CA TRP A 431 24.82 13.11 -16.55
C TRP A 431 25.28 13.76 -15.22
N ASP A 432 25.58 12.97 -14.19
CA ASP A 432 26.12 13.46 -12.92
C ASP A 432 27.62 13.80 -13.00
N ALA A 433 28.31 13.38 -14.07
CA ALA A 433 29.77 13.40 -14.16
C ALA A 433 30.41 14.78 -13.93
N ASP A 434 29.72 15.86 -14.31
CA ASP A 434 30.18 17.23 -14.09
C ASP A 434 30.04 17.69 -12.63
N SER A 435 29.20 17.02 -11.85
CA SER A 435 28.92 17.32 -10.45
C SER A 435 29.61 16.38 -9.46
N GLY A 436 30.01 15.17 -9.89
CA GLY A 436 30.73 14.18 -9.09
C GLY A 436 30.67 12.77 -9.68
N PRO A 437 31.01 11.73 -8.90
CA PRO A 437 30.88 10.34 -9.33
C PRO A 437 29.43 10.00 -9.75
N PRO A 438 29.22 9.35 -10.91
CA PRO A 438 27.90 8.93 -11.36
C PRO A 438 27.16 8.05 -10.35
N THR A 439 25.91 8.42 -10.04
CA THR A 439 25.07 7.62 -9.14
C THR A 439 24.66 6.30 -9.83
N PRO A 440 24.77 5.13 -9.16
CA PRO A 440 24.32 3.86 -9.73
C PRO A 440 22.82 3.86 -10.06
N LEU A 441 22.46 3.24 -11.19
CA LEU A 441 21.07 3.05 -11.62
C LEU A 441 20.63 1.62 -11.33
N MET A 442 19.34 1.43 -11.05
CA MET A 442 18.77 0.09 -10.85
C MET A 442 19.01 -0.80 -12.06
N ASP A 443 19.28 -2.08 -11.81
CA ASP A 443 19.29 -3.09 -12.87
C ASP A 443 17.86 -3.63 -13.15
N ALA A 444 17.75 -4.43 -14.21
CA ALA A 444 16.47 -4.99 -14.63
C ALA A 444 15.88 -5.99 -13.63
N ALA A 445 16.70 -6.66 -12.81
CA ALA A 445 16.25 -7.59 -11.78
C ALA A 445 15.65 -6.83 -10.59
N THR A 446 16.28 -5.74 -10.17
CA THR A 446 15.75 -4.81 -9.16
C THR A 446 14.41 -4.23 -9.62
N VAL A 447 14.30 -3.74 -10.86
CA VAL A 447 13.02 -3.23 -11.40
C VAL A 447 11.92 -4.29 -11.35
N ARG A 448 12.22 -5.54 -11.74
CA ARG A 448 11.28 -6.67 -11.66
C ARG A 448 10.82 -6.95 -10.22
N SER A 449 11.76 -7.01 -9.28
CA SER A 449 11.45 -7.28 -7.86
C SER A 449 10.52 -6.20 -7.30
N LEU A 450 10.88 -4.93 -7.47
CA LEU A 450 10.11 -3.81 -6.95
C LEU A 450 8.72 -3.71 -7.59
N ALA A 451 8.59 -4.00 -8.89
CA ALA A 451 7.30 -4.04 -9.57
C ALA A 451 6.38 -5.13 -8.98
N SER A 452 6.94 -6.29 -8.63
CA SER A 452 6.21 -7.38 -7.96
C SER A 452 5.79 -7.02 -6.53
N GLU A 453 6.53 -6.12 -5.88
CA GLU A 453 6.29 -5.65 -4.52
C GLU A 453 5.31 -4.46 -4.44
N GLY A 454 4.97 -3.86 -5.59
CA GLY A 454 3.97 -2.79 -5.72
C GLY A 454 4.49 -1.43 -6.17
N ALA A 455 5.78 -1.28 -6.48
CA ALA A 455 6.30 -0.05 -7.09
C ALA A 455 5.79 0.10 -8.52
N LEU A 456 5.52 1.34 -8.94
CA LEU A 456 5.10 1.66 -10.30
C LEU A 456 6.32 2.16 -11.09
N PHE A 457 6.31 1.96 -12.40
CA PHE A 457 7.39 2.41 -13.28
C PHE A 457 6.84 3.07 -14.53
N GLY A 458 7.49 4.17 -14.91
CA GLY A 458 7.21 4.94 -16.11
C GLY A 458 8.47 5.19 -16.93
N SER A 459 8.32 5.93 -18.02
CA SER A 459 9.42 6.27 -18.92
C SER A 459 10.07 7.60 -18.56
N HIS A 460 11.39 7.62 -18.38
CA HIS A 460 12.20 8.86 -18.41
C HIS A 460 12.97 8.99 -19.73
N LEU A 461 12.31 8.57 -20.82
CA LEU A 461 12.90 8.36 -22.15
C LEU A 461 14.01 7.29 -22.11
N ALA A 462 14.69 7.07 -23.23
CA ALA A 462 15.64 5.98 -23.35
C ALA A 462 17.04 6.39 -22.87
N THR A 463 17.52 7.56 -23.31
CA THR A 463 18.92 7.98 -23.14
C THR A 463 19.14 9.19 -22.24
N HIS A 464 18.08 9.72 -21.61
CA HIS A 464 18.09 10.93 -20.77
C HIS A 464 18.41 12.24 -21.51
N ARG A 465 18.49 12.23 -22.85
CA ARG A 465 18.78 13.45 -23.62
C ARG A 465 17.63 14.47 -23.51
N ALA A 466 18.01 15.75 -23.39
CA ALA A 466 17.06 16.85 -23.51
C ALA A 466 16.38 16.83 -24.89
N ILE A 467 15.06 16.99 -24.90
CA ILE A 467 14.25 16.75 -26.10
C ILE A 467 14.44 17.81 -27.21
N ASP A 468 14.91 19.00 -26.85
CA ASP A 468 15.21 20.10 -27.76
C ASP A 468 16.43 19.78 -28.65
N GLY A 469 17.35 18.93 -28.16
CA GLY A 469 18.46 18.37 -28.92
C GLY A 469 18.12 17.18 -29.82
N LEU A 470 16.83 16.78 -29.92
CA LEU A 470 16.39 15.62 -30.70
C LEU A 470 15.59 16.05 -31.94
N SER A 471 15.75 15.30 -33.05
CA SER A 471 14.80 15.37 -34.16
C SER A 471 13.45 14.74 -33.77
N SER A 472 12.38 14.99 -34.53
CA SER A 472 11.09 14.33 -34.25
C SER A 472 11.15 12.80 -34.37
N SER A 473 12.00 12.29 -35.27
CA SER A 473 12.21 10.85 -35.42
C SER A 473 12.95 10.27 -34.23
N ASP A 474 13.97 10.96 -33.73
CA ASP A 474 14.75 10.50 -32.58
C ASP A 474 13.90 10.56 -31.30
N LEU A 475 13.12 11.63 -31.11
CA LEU A 475 12.20 11.72 -29.97
C LEU A 475 11.13 10.61 -29.99
N ALA A 476 10.58 10.28 -31.16
CA ALA A 476 9.67 9.14 -31.28
C ALA A 476 10.36 7.80 -30.98
N ALA A 477 11.63 7.66 -31.38
CA ALA A 477 12.43 6.47 -31.07
C ALA A 477 12.72 6.32 -29.57
N GLU A 478 13.09 7.42 -28.89
CA GLU A 478 13.27 7.49 -27.44
C GLU A 478 12.01 7.03 -26.69
N LEU A 479 10.86 7.59 -27.06
CA LEU A 479 9.56 7.28 -26.47
C LEU A 479 9.18 5.81 -26.68
N LEU A 480 9.21 5.32 -27.91
CA LEU A 480 8.84 3.92 -28.20
C LEU A 480 9.77 2.93 -27.52
N ARG A 481 11.09 3.14 -27.61
CA ARG A 481 12.09 2.27 -27.00
C ARG A 481 11.90 2.18 -25.48
N SER A 482 11.82 3.34 -24.83
CA SER A 482 11.68 3.41 -23.38
C SER A 482 10.41 2.72 -22.90
N ARG A 483 9.26 3.02 -23.49
CA ARG A 483 7.99 2.37 -23.16
C ARG A 483 8.11 0.85 -23.19
N MET A 484 8.69 0.31 -24.26
CA MET A 484 8.75 -1.13 -24.47
C MET A 484 9.69 -1.86 -23.51
N PHE A 485 10.79 -1.24 -23.09
CA PHE A 485 11.65 -1.81 -22.05
C PHE A 485 10.98 -1.79 -20.68
N VAL A 486 10.30 -0.70 -20.31
CA VAL A 486 9.52 -0.64 -19.06
C VAL A 486 8.44 -1.73 -19.05
N GLU A 487 7.69 -1.88 -20.14
CA GLU A 487 6.66 -2.93 -20.27
C GLU A 487 7.26 -4.33 -20.17
N ARG A 488 8.45 -4.56 -20.75
CA ARG A 488 9.15 -5.84 -20.65
C ARG A 488 9.52 -6.19 -19.22
N TRP A 489 10.11 -5.26 -18.46
CA TRP A 489 10.56 -5.55 -17.10
C TRP A 489 9.41 -5.64 -16.12
N THR A 490 8.39 -4.80 -16.25
CA THR A 490 7.27 -4.76 -15.30
C THR A 490 6.20 -5.80 -15.60
N GLY A 491 6.12 -6.29 -16.84
CA GLY A 491 5.00 -7.11 -17.33
C GLY A 491 3.68 -6.34 -17.41
N ARG A 492 3.70 -4.99 -17.36
CA ARG A 492 2.52 -4.12 -17.36
C ARG A 492 2.64 -3.07 -18.44
N THR A 493 1.52 -2.71 -19.07
CA THR A 493 1.47 -1.59 -20.03
C THR A 493 1.88 -0.29 -19.35
N THR A 494 2.75 0.48 -20.00
CA THR A 494 3.20 1.78 -19.48
C THR A 494 2.62 2.89 -20.34
N THR A 495 1.95 3.85 -19.70
CA THR A 495 1.35 5.01 -20.39
C THR A 495 1.82 6.35 -19.84
N ALA A 496 2.75 6.33 -18.89
CA ALA A 496 3.28 7.51 -18.20
C ALA A 496 4.73 7.80 -18.61
N PHE A 497 5.06 9.07 -18.76
CA PHE A 497 6.43 9.53 -18.91
C PHE A 497 6.73 10.80 -18.11
N ALA A 498 8.00 11.01 -17.76
CA ALA A 498 8.52 12.30 -17.31
C ALA A 498 9.60 12.75 -18.30
N ALA A 499 9.57 14.01 -18.73
CA ALA A 499 10.56 14.54 -19.66
C ALA A 499 11.89 14.87 -18.93
N PRO A 500 13.05 14.41 -19.43
CA PRO A 500 14.36 14.77 -18.88
C PRO A 500 14.53 16.28 -18.75
N TYR A 501 15.08 16.70 -17.61
CA TYR A 501 15.27 18.11 -17.26
C TYR A 501 13.98 18.95 -17.26
N SER A 502 12.81 18.30 -17.25
CA SER A 502 11.49 18.95 -17.40
C SER A 502 11.37 19.79 -18.69
N VAL A 503 12.19 19.53 -19.71
CA VAL A 503 12.17 20.27 -20.98
C VAL A 503 11.01 19.77 -21.83
N THR A 504 10.20 20.72 -22.33
CA THR A 504 9.02 20.43 -23.16
C THR A 504 9.03 21.27 -24.44
N ASP A 505 8.39 20.76 -25.50
CA ASP A 505 8.17 21.49 -26.73
C ASP A 505 6.83 21.07 -27.40
N ARG A 506 6.47 21.72 -28.52
CA ARG A 506 5.21 21.44 -29.25
C ARG A 506 5.15 20.04 -29.88
N ARG A 507 6.28 19.33 -29.99
CA ARG A 507 6.38 18.01 -30.62
C ARG A 507 6.11 16.91 -29.60
N LEU A 508 6.65 17.06 -28.38
CA LEU A 508 6.56 16.07 -27.31
C LEU A 508 5.13 15.56 -27.12
N GLY A 509 4.17 16.46 -26.89
CA GLY A 509 2.84 16.02 -26.53
C GLY A 509 2.06 15.33 -27.65
N ARG A 510 2.36 15.61 -28.92
CA ARG A 510 1.78 14.89 -30.06
C ARG A 510 2.44 13.51 -30.20
N LEU A 511 3.78 13.47 -30.22
CA LEU A 511 4.53 12.24 -30.41
C LEU A 511 4.30 11.26 -29.24
N ALA A 512 4.24 11.74 -28.00
CA ALA A 512 3.92 10.91 -26.83
C ALA A 512 2.57 10.19 -27.00
N ARG A 513 1.51 10.90 -27.43
CA ARG A 513 0.19 10.30 -27.69
C ARG A 513 0.25 9.26 -28.82
N GLU A 514 0.95 9.58 -29.91
CA GLU A 514 1.15 8.65 -31.03
C GLU A 514 1.96 7.40 -30.64
N CYS A 515 2.86 7.52 -29.67
CA CYS A 515 3.65 6.43 -29.10
C CYS A 515 2.90 5.65 -27.99
N GLY A 516 1.66 6.03 -27.65
CA GLY A 516 0.81 5.31 -26.69
C GLY A 516 0.84 5.84 -25.26
N TYR A 517 1.49 6.97 -24.99
CA TYR A 517 1.42 7.63 -23.69
C TYR A 517 0.11 8.40 -23.52
N ARG A 518 -0.40 8.41 -22.29
CA ARG A 518 -1.64 9.09 -21.90
C ARG A 518 -1.42 10.18 -20.87
N ILE A 519 -0.38 10.03 -20.06
CA ILE A 519 -0.02 10.96 -18.99
C ILE A 519 1.47 11.30 -19.05
N GLY A 520 1.80 12.56 -18.80
CA GLY A 520 3.14 13.10 -18.99
C GLY A 520 3.45 14.19 -17.97
N PHE A 521 4.69 14.21 -17.48
CA PHE A 521 5.20 15.22 -16.55
C PHE A 521 6.30 16.03 -17.21
N GLY A 522 6.14 17.35 -17.22
CA GLY A 522 6.99 18.27 -17.98
C GLY A 522 7.41 19.49 -17.18
N GLY A 523 7.43 20.66 -17.82
CA GLY A 523 8.03 21.89 -17.29
C GLY A 523 7.16 22.68 -16.31
N LYS A 524 5.96 22.20 -16.01
CA LYS A 524 5.04 22.92 -15.11
C LYS A 524 5.34 22.60 -13.65
N HIS A 525 5.20 23.61 -12.80
CA HIS A 525 5.39 23.50 -11.36
C HIS A 525 4.08 23.72 -10.60
N GLY A 526 3.85 22.95 -9.55
CA GLY A 526 2.67 23.06 -8.68
C GLY A 526 1.82 21.78 -8.62
N PRO A 527 0.63 21.86 -8.00
CA PRO A 527 -0.30 20.75 -7.90
C PRO A 527 -1.00 20.47 -9.25
N ALA A 528 -1.38 19.21 -9.49
CA ALA A 528 -2.09 18.79 -10.69
C ALA A 528 -3.60 18.96 -10.51
N HIS A 529 -4.23 19.75 -11.38
CA HIS A 529 -5.67 20.00 -11.39
C HIS A 529 -6.41 19.11 -12.40
N LEU A 530 -7.72 18.91 -12.19
CA LEU A 530 -8.60 18.15 -13.10
C LEU A 530 -8.73 18.76 -14.51
N ASP A 531 -8.33 20.01 -14.71
CA ASP A 531 -8.39 20.71 -16.00
C ASP A 531 -7.02 20.79 -16.71
N CYS A 532 -5.97 20.22 -16.13
CA CYS A 532 -4.65 20.18 -16.75
C CYS A 532 -4.66 19.32 -18.04
N ASP A 533 -3.75 19.63 -18.97
CA ASP A 533 -3.43 18.70 -20.07
C ASP A 533 -2.73 17.46 -19.47
N PRO A 534 -3.30 16.25 -19.64
CA PRO A 534 -2.71 15.03 -19.09
C PRO A 534 -1.26 14.78 -19.51
N ILE A 535 -0.83 15.30 -20.67
CA ILE A 535 0.50 15.05 -21.23
C ILE A 535 1.57 16.07 -20.78
N ASP A 536 1.17 17.08 -19.99
CA ASP A 536 2.09 18.07 -19.41
C ASP A 536 1.57 18.54 -18.05
N LEU A 537 1.56 17.60 -17.11
CA LEU A 537 1.12 17.82 -15.72
C LEU A 537 2.20 18.48 -14.88
N PRO A 538 1.80 19.39 -13.97
CA PRO A 538 2.74 20.01 -13.04
C PRO A 538 3.20 19.05 -11.96
N ARG A 539 4.44 19.27 -11.49
CA ARG A 539 4.99 18.59 -10.32
C ARG A 539 5.57 19.58 -9.31
N ILE A 540 5.64 19.15 -8.07
CA ILE A 540 6.28 19.85 -6.96
C ILE A 540 7.65 19.20 -6.76
N GLU A 541 8.72 19.94 -7.08
CA GLU A 541 10.08 19.49 -6.82
C GLU A 541 10.34 19.43 -5.33
N ILE A 542 10.76 18.26 -4.84
CA ILE A 542 11.19 18.10 -3.46
C ILE A 542 12.70 18.23 -3.40
N ARG A 543 13.16 19.26 -2.69
CA ARG A 543 14.57 19.60 -2.62
C ARG A 543 15.21 19.09 -1.34
N GLY A 544 16.42 18.55 -1.46
CA GLY A 544 17.24 18.07 -0.35
C GLY A 544 17.77 19.15 0.58
N ASP A 545 17.81 20.39 0.10
CA ASP A 545 18.28 21.57 0.86
C ASP A 545 17.15 22.30 1.61
N ARG A 546 15.97 21.68 1.71
CA ARG A 546 14.77 22.23 2.37
C ARG A 546 14.41 21.43 3.61
N SER A 547 13.82 22.09 4.60
CA SER A 547 13.43 21.46 5.86
C SER A 547 12.12 20.67 5.72
N LEU A 548 11.77 19.91 6.77
CA LEU A 548 10.44 19.32 6.86
C LEU A 548 9.35 20.40 6.91
N ASP A 549 9.59 21.54 7.57
CA ASP A 549 8.61 22.61 7.66
C ASP A 549 8.32 23.24 6.28
N ASP A 550 9.35 23.38 5.44
CA ASP A 550 9.17 23.79 4.04
C ASP A 550 8.29 22.79 3.26
N PHE A 551 8.54 21.48 3.46
CA PHE A 551 7.73 20.43 2.85
C PHE A 551 6.26 20.52 3.31
N VAL A 552 6.03 20.66 4.62
CA VAL A 552 4.70 20.79 5.19
C VAL A 552 3.97 22.02 4.63
N ALA A 553 4.62 23.18 4.60
CA ALA A 553 4.02 24.41 4.08
C ALA A 553 3.61 24.28 2.61
N VAL A 554 4.42 23.62 1.77
CA VAL A 554 4.11 23.37 0.36
C VAL A 554 2.90 22.45 0.22
N LEU A 555 2.82 21.39 1.04
CA LEU A 555 1.72 20.43 1.00
C LEU A 555 0.42 21.03 1.55
N GLU A 556 0.48 21.80 2.62
CA GLU A 556 -0.68 22.51 3.19
C GLU A 556 -1.23 23.54 2.19
N ALA A 557 -0.36 24.32 1.53
CA ALA A 557 -0.76 25.23 0.46
C ALA A 557 -1.39 24.51 -0.75
N ALA A 558 -1.02 23.25 -1.00
CA ALA A 558 -1.66 22.42 -2.03
C ALA A 558 -2.99 21.78 -1.58
N LEU A 559 -3.33 21.86 -0.28
CA LEU A 559 -4.61 21.43 0.28
C LEU A 559 -5.63 22.57 0.43
N GLU A 560 -5.19 23.82 0.46
CA GLU A 560 -6.08 24.99 0.36
C GLU A 560 -6.59 25.18 -1.07
#